data_AF-A0AAV2E6G1-F1
#
_entry.id   AF-A0AAV2E6G1-F1
#
_cell.length_a   1.000
_cell.length_b   1.000
_cell.length_c   1.000
_cell.angle_alpha   90.00
_cell.angle_beta   90.00
_cell.angle_gamma   90.00
#
_symmetry.space_group_name_H-M   'P 1'
#
loop_
_entity.id
_entity.type
_entity.pdbx_description
1 polymer ?
#
loop_
_entity_poly.entity_id
_entity_poly.type
_entity_poly.pdbx_seq_one_letter_code
_entity_poly.pdbx_strand_id
1 'polypeptide(L)'
;MEFVNSLEGGGISVKVVRDLKEDEAVAAIPKAACLTIKNSQACELIESMDLGGILGLSVALMYEKGLGESSPLAGYLQLLTESECVHLLWKLDEVDRFLQDTELHKVKLL
;
A
#
# COMPACT_ATOMS: atom_id res chain seq x y z
N MET A 1 13.50 12.83 11.56
CA MET A 1 12.36 12.85 10.62
C MET A 1 11.12 13.13 11.42
N GLU A 2 10.25 13.96 10.88
CA GLU A 2 8.91 14.17 11.45
C GLU A 2 7.89 13.60 10.48
N PHE A 3 6.93 12.85 11.01
CA PHE A 3 5.74 12.46 10.28
C PHE A 3 4.79 13.65 10.25
N VAL A 4 4.45 14.12 9.06
CA VAL A 4 3.49 15.21 8.87
C VAL A 4 2.29 14.66 8.15
N ASN A 5 1.12 14.82 8.79
CA ASN A 5 -0.17 14.64 8.13
C ASN A 5 -0.49 15.95 7.40
N SER A 6 -0.34 15.99 6.08
CA SER A 6 -0.60 17.19 5.30
C SER A 6 -2.08 17.28 4.94
N LEU A 7 -2.76 18.29 5.47
CA LEU A 7 -4.18 18.57 5.16
C LEU A 7 -4.40 18.98 3.69
N GLU A 8 -3.36 19.42 2.97
CA GLU A 8 -3.46 19.84 1.56
C GLU A 8 -3.27 18.68 0.56
N GLY A 9 -2.87 17.49 1.01
CA GLY A 9 -2.52 16.35 0.15
C GLY A 9 -2.93 14.97 0.66
N GLY A 10 -3.76 14.89 1.70
CA GLY A 10 -4.51 13.68 2.08
C GLY A 10 -3.71 12.43 2.47
N GLY A 11 -2.42 12.54 2.79
CA GLY A 11 -1.56 11.37 3.05
C GLY A 11 -0.39 11.62 4.00
N ILE A 12 0.25 10.52 4.40
CA ILE A 12 1.42 10.53 5.29
C ILE A 12 2.68 10.75 4.47
N SER A 13 3.51 11.69 4.92
CA SER A 13 4.78 12.02 4.27
C SER A 13 5.91 12.18 5.28
N VAL A 14 7.14 12.05 4.79
CA VAL A 14 8.36 12.31 5.56
C VAL A 14 8.88 13.69 5.20
N LYS A 15 9.11 14.51 6.23
CA LYS A 15 9.75 15.81 6.07
C LYS A 15 11.17 15.82 6.61
N VAL A 16 12.02 16.54 5.89
CA VAL A 16 13.41 16.82 6.28
C VAL A 16 13.43 17.76 7.49
N VAL A 17 14.19 17.39 8.52
CA VAL A 17 14.31 18.16 9.78
C VAL A 17 15.65 18.89 9.91
N ARG A 18 16.57 18.63 8.98
CA ARG A 18 17.91 19.24 8.89
C ARG A 18 18.44 19.12 7.47
N ASP A 19 19.46 19.88 7.12
CA ASP A 19 20.13 19.72 5.84
C ASP A 19 20.60 18.27 5.63
N LEU A 20 20.27 17.72 4.47
CA LEU A 20 20.62 16.39 4.01
C LEU A 20 21.65 16.54 2.89
N LYS A 21 22.74 15.79 2.95
CA LYS A 21 23.74 15.79 1.87
C LYS A 21 23.29 14.89 0.72
N GLU A 22 23.84 15.15 -0.46
CA GLU A 22 23.74 14.22 -1.58
C GLU A 22 24.27 12.84 -1.17
N ASP A 23 23.60 11.77 -1.60
CA ASP A 23 23.85 10.36 -1.27
C ASP A 23 23.74 9.98 0.22
N GLU A 24 23.23 10.86 1.08
CA GLU A 24 23.02 10.53 2.49
C GLU A 24 21.80 9.62 2.68
N ALA A 25 22.01 8.47 3.33
CA ALA A 25 20.94 7.52 3.60
C ALA A 25 19.86 8.13 4.53
N VAL A 26 18.63 8.12 4.05
CA VAL A 26 17.47 8.73 4.72
C VAL A 26 16.89 7.76 5.77
N ALA A 27 16.75 6.49 5.41
CA ALA A 27 16.36 5.41 6.32
C ALA A 27 16.87 4.06 5.80
N ALA A 28 16.95 3.07 6.69
CA ALA A 28 17.19 1.68 6.33
C ALA A 28 16.03 0.82 6.85
N ILE A 29 15.40 0.05 5.96
CA ILE A 29 14.28 -0.83 6.31
C ILE A 29 14.81 -2.28 6.33
N PRO A 30 14.80 -2.96 7.49
CA PRO A 30 15.16 -4.36 7.55
C PRO A 30 14.23 -5.21 6.68
N LYS A 31 14.76 -6.19 5.93
CA LYS A 31 13.94 -7.07 5.08
C LYS A 31 12.84 -7.81 5.86
N ALA A 32 13.10 -8.13 7.13
CA ALA A 32 12.14 -8.77 8.03
C ALA A 32 10.93 -7.87 8.38
N ALA A 33 11.07 -6.55 8.26
CA ALA A 33 9.99 -5.59 8.52
C ALA A 33 9.09 -5.36 7.29
N CYS A 34 9.46 -5.88 6.12
CA CYS A 34 8.64 -5.73 4.91
C CYS A 34 7.44 -6.68 4.94
N LEU A 35 6.24 -6.19 4.64
CA LEU A 35 5.09 -7.05 4.38
C LEU A 35 5.32 -7.84 3.09
N THR A 36 5.52 -9.14 3.22
CA THR A 36 5.63 -10.09 2.11
C THR A 36 4.92 -11.38 2.51
N ILE A 37 4.64 -12.26 1.55
CA ILE A 37 4.10 -13.61 1.85
C ILE A 37 4.99 -14.31 2.90
N LYS A 38 6.31 -14.27 2.70
CA LYS A 38 7.30 -14.95 3.57
C LYS A 38 7.37 -14.41 5.00
N ASN A 39 7.05 -13.13 5.18
CA ASN A 39 7.10 -12.49 6.50
C ASN A 39 5.73 -12.45 7.17
N SER A 40 4.67 -12.90 6.50
CA SER A 40 3.33 -12.95 7.08
C SER A 40 3.14 -14.22 7.91
N GLN A 41 2.35 -14.11 8.97
CA GLN A 41 1.89 -15.23 9.79
C GLN A 41 1.01 -16.21 8.99
N ALA A 42 0.49 -15.83 7.82
CA ALA A 42 -0.23 -16.72 6.90
C ALA A 42 0.67 -17.46 5.89
N CYS A 43 1.99 -17.33 5.98
CA CYS A 43 2.92 -17.89 4.99
C CYS A 43 2.63 -19.36 4.67
N GLU A 44 2.56 -20.23 5.70
CA GLU A 44 2.32 -21.67 5.49
C GLU A 44 0.99 -21.96 4.79
N LEU A 45 -0.08 -21.23 5.17
CA LEU A 45 -1.38 -21.37 4.55
C LEU A 45 -1.35 -20.95 3.07
N ILE A 46 -0.76 -19.80 2.77
CA ILE A 46 -0.67 -19.23 1.42
C ILE A 46 0.17 -20.14 0.52
N GLU A 47 1.32 -20.64 1.01
CA GLU A 47 2.19 -21.56 0.27
C GLU A 47 1.51 -22.92 0.05
N SER A 48 0.77 -23.44 1.03
CA SER A 48 0.03 -24.71 0.88
C SER A 48 -1.07 -24.65 -0.20
N MET A 49 -1.55 -23.44 -0.50
CA MET A 49 -2.56 -23.17 -1.53
C MET A 49 -1.94 -22.76 -2.87
N ASP A 50 -0.61 -22.77 -2.99
CA ASP A 50 0.13 -22.32 -4.19
C ASP A 50 -0.24 -20.90 -4.64
N LEU A 51 -0.55 -20.02 -3.68
CA LEU A 51 -0.93 -18.64 -3.95
C LEU A 51 0.32 -17.77 -4.08
N GLY A 52 0.74 -17.54 -5.32
CA GLY A 52 1.86 -16.67 -5.67
C GLY A 52 1.49 -15.22 -5.99
N GLY A 53 2.52 -14.41 -6.23
CA GLY A 53 2.41 -13.06 -6.79
C GLY A 53 1.52 -12.11 -5.99
N ILE A 54 0.75 -11.29 -6.71
CA ILE A 54 -0.14 -10.27 -6.11
C ILE A 54 -1.26 -10.94 -5.30
N LEU A 55 -1.77 -12.10 -5.75
CA LEU A 55 -2.84 -12.80 -5.04
C LEU A 55 -2.40 -13.28 -3.66
N GLY A 56 -1.24 -13.95 -3.57
CA GLY A 56 -0.68 -14.37 -2.29
C GLY A 56 -0.39 -13.17 -1.36
N LEU A 57 0.14 -12.07 -1.91
CA LEU A 57 0.38 -10.85 -1.13
C LEU A 57 -0.93 -10.21 -0.62
N SER A 58 -1.98 -10.19 -1.44
CA SER A 58 -3.30 -9.70 -1.02
C SER A 58 -3.86 -10.51 0.13
N VAL A 59 -3.73 -11.84 0.10
CA VAL A 59 -4.15 -12.71 1.20
C VAL A 59 -3.32 -12.46 2.46
N ALA A 60 -1.99 -12.33 2.33
CA ALA A 60 -1.11 -11.97 3.44
C ALA A 60 -1.53 -10.64 4.10
N LEU A 61 -1.78 -9.60 3.30
CA LEU A 61 -2.27 -8.31 3.79
C LEU A 61 -3.61 -8.44 4.51
N MET A 62 -4.58 -9.14 3.91
CA MET A 62 -5.90 -9.34 4.51
C MET A 62 -5.81 -10.09 5.85
N TYR A 63 -4.96 -11.12 5.92
CA TYR A 63 -4.75 -11.90 7.13
C TYR A 63 -4.15 -11.04 8.25
N GLU A 64 -3.06 -10.32 7.99
CA GLU A 64 -2.43 -9.43 8.98
C GLU A 64 -3.38 -8.33 9.44
N LYS A 65 -4.16 -7.72 8.53
CA LYS A 65 -5.20 -6.75 8.89
C LYS A 65 -6.27 -7.36 9.79
N GLY A 66 -6.67 -8.61 9.55
CA GLY A 66 -7.65 -9.33 10.36
C GLY A 66 -7.18 -9.60 11.80
N LEU A 67 -5.87 -9.66 12.03
CA LEU A 67 -5.30 -9.84 13.37
C LEU A 67 -5.29 -8.57 14.23
N GLY A 68 -5.50 -7.39 13.62
CA GLY A 68 -5.41 -6.10 14.30
C GLY A 68 -4.08 -5.93 15.03
N GLU A 69 -4.14 -5.53 16.32
CA GLU A 69 -2.96 -5.31 17.18
C GLU A 69 -2.11 -6.57 17.42
N SER A 70 -2.62 -7.76 17.11
CA SER A 70 -1.84 -9.01 17.20
C SER A 70 -0.89 -9.20 16.01
N SER A 71 -1.02 -8.39 14.97
CA SER A 71 -0.07 -8.40 13.86
C SER A 71 1.23 -7.66 14.25
N PRO A 72 2.42 -8.24 13.99
CA PRO A 72 3.69 -7.52 14.08
C PRO A 72 3.75 -6.27 13.19
N LEU A 73 2.86 -6.17 12.20
CA LEU A 73 2.76 -5.07 11.25
C LEU A 73 1.63 -4.09 11.61
N ALA A 74 0.95 -4.24 12.76
CA ALA A 74 -0.19 -3.42 13.16
C ALA A 74 0.09 -1.91 13.00
N GLY A 75 1.25 -1.44 13.50
CA GLY A 75 1.64 -0.04 13.39
C GLY A 75 1.83 0.45 11.94
N TYR A 76 2.29 -0.42 11.02
CA TYR A 76 2.36 -0.09 9.60
C TYR A 76 0.98 -0.11 8.94
N LEU A 77 0.14 -1.09 9.27
CA LEU A 77 -1.19 -1.27 8.70
C LEU A 77 -2.15 -0.13 9.08
N GLN A 78 -1.99 0.47 10.26
CA GLN A 78 -2.73 1.67 10.67
C GLN A 78 -2.42 2.90 9.82
N LEU A 79 -1.28 2.94 9.12
CA LEU A 79 -0.90 4.05 8.24
C LEU A 79 -1.48 3.91 6.82
N LEU A 80 -2.03 2.74 6.46
CA LEU A 80 -2.60 2.52 5.14
C LEU A 80 -3.92 3.28 5.00
N THR A 81 -4.09 4.02 3.91
CA THR A 81 -5.32 4.72 3.60
C THR A 81 -6.46 3.73 3.33
N GLU A 82 -7.67 4.03 3.80
CA GLU A 82 -8.87 3.24 3.49
C GLU A 82 -9.39 3.49 2.07
N SER A 83 -9.02 4.61 1.46
CA SER A 83 -9.45 5.03 0.13
C SER A 83 -8.29 5.62 -0.66
N GLU A 84 -8.17 5.27 -1.93
CA GLU A 84 -7.19 5.86 -2.84
C GLU A 84 -7.92 6.44 -4.06
N CYS A 85 -7.40 7.56 -4.61
CA CYS A 85 -7.94 8.16 -5.81
C CYS A 85 -7.47 7.42 -7.06
N VAL A 86 -7.95 6.18 -7.22
CA VAL A 86 -7.65 5.32 -8.36
C VAL A 86 -8.88 5.23 -9.25
N HIS A 87 -8.72 5.49 -10.55
CA HIS A 87 -9.83 5.48 -11.52
C HIS A 87 -10.61 4.15 -11.57
N LEU A 88 -9.98 3.03 -11.20
CA LEU A 88 -10.63 1.72 -11.07
C LEU A 88 -11.71 1.68 -9.97
N LEU A 89 -11.66 2.60 -9.00
CA LEU A 89 -12.64 2.72 -7.91
C LEU A 89 -13.70 3.81 -8.16
N TRP A 90 -13.61 4.54 -9.28
CA TRP A 90 -14.57 5.59 -9.63
C TRP A 90 -15.88 4.98 -10.14
N LYS A 91 -16.96 5.75 -10.07
CA LYS A 91 -18.21 5.35 -10.70
C LYS A 91 -18.06 5.38 -12.23
N LEU A 92 -18.84 4.55 -12.91
CA LEU A 92 -18.78 4.44 -14.37
C LEU A 92 -19.04 5.78 -15.07
N ASP A 93 -19.97 6.59 -14.56
CA ASP A 93 -20.26 7.92 -15.11
C ASP A 93 -19.11 8.92 -14.89
N GLU A 94 -18.36 8.78 -13.80
CA GLU A 94 -17.16 9.58 -13.53
C GLU A 94 -16.02 9.18 -14.48
N VAL A 95 -15.82 7.88 -14.68
CA VAL A 95 -14.84 7.36 -15.65
C VAL A 95 -15.15 7.88 -17.05
N ASP A 96 -16.39 7.75 -17.52
CA ASP A 96 -16.80 8.21 -18.85
C ASP A 96 -16.65 9.73 -18.98
N ARG A 97 -16.98 10.49 -17.94
CA ARG A 97 -16.88 11.96 -17.98
C ARG A 97 -15.45 12.46 -17.96
N PHE A 98 -14.58 11.87 -17.15
CA PHE A 98 -13.24 12.41 -16.87
C PHE A 98 -12.14 11.77 -17.70
N LEU A 99 -12.33 10.53 -18.16
CA LEU A 99 -11.31 9.79 -18.91
C LEU A 99 -11.65 9.67 -20.40
N GLN A 100 -12.76 10.22 -20.88
CA GLN A 100 -13.15 10.16 -22.28
C GLN A 100 -11.97 10.45 -23.23
N ASP A 101 -11.82 9.60 -24.24
CA ASP A 101 -10.80 9.70 -25.30
C ASP A 101 -9.33 9.54 -24.83
N THR A 102 -9.10 9.26 -23.54
CA THR A 102 -7.78 8.87 -23.04
C THR A 102 -7.52 7.38 -23.28
N GLU A 103 -6.25 6.98 -23.30
CA GLU A 103 -5.89 5.54 -23.35
C GLU A 103 -6.42 4.77 -22.13
N LEU A 104 -6.55 5.43 -20.97
CA LEU A 104 -7.10 4.81 -19.76
C LEU A 104 -8.58 4.42 -19.92
N HIS A 105 -9.35 5.16 -20.72
CA HIS A 105 -10.75 4.82 -21.02
C HIS A 105 -10.88 3.66 -22.02
N LYS A 106 -9.86 3.43 -22.84
CA LYS A 106 -9.84 2.32 -23.81
C LYS A 106 -9.53 0.97 -23.16
N VAL A 107 -8.84 0.97 -22.01
CA VAL A 107 -8.62 -0.24 -21.23
C VAL A 107 -9.93 -0.58 -20.50
N LYS A 108 -10.76 -1.42 -21.11
CA LYS A 108 -11.89 -2.05 -20.41
C LYS A 108 -11.32 -2.98 -19.33
N LEU A 109 -11.13 -2.47 -18.13
CA LEU A 109 -11.02 -3.29 -16.94
C LEU A 109 -12.44 -3.73 -16.56
N LEU A 110 -12.93 -4.74 -17.30
CA LEU A 110 -13.95 -5.76 -17.01
C LEU A 110 -14.45 -6.39 -18.32
#